data_AF-I3VJA6-F1
#
_entry.id   AF-I3VJA6-F1
#
_cell.length_a   1.000
_cell.length_b   1.000
_cell.length_c   1.000
_cell.angle_alpha   90.00
_cell.angle_beta   90.00
_cell.angle_gamma   90.00
#
_symmetry.space_group_name_H-M   'P 1'
#
loop_
_entity.id
_entity.type
_entity.pdbx_description
1 polymer ?
#
loop_
_entity_poly.entity_id
_entity_poly.type
_entity_poly.pdbx_seq_one_letter_code
_entity_poly.pdbx_strand_id
1 'polypeptide(L)'
;VANFQQKCAENEAKKQLLQYQVEELDEFNLQENEFAELEEEYNRLANSEELTALSQSVLNLLSENDELNVDSLLYRAVQNLEELHALDPHYNDALTMLQEALIQVQEASSEIQHLSSNIEPDPYRLQEVESRMSQAL
;
A
#
# COMPACT_ATOMS: atom_id res chain seq x y z
N VAL A 1 -9.10 65.45 9.22
CA VAL A 1 -8.20 64.84 10.24
C VAL A 1 -8.77 63.54 10.79
N ALA A 2 -9.98 63.54 11.38
CA ALA A 2 -10.63 62.31 11.90
C ALA A 2 -10.77 61.15 10.88
N ASN A 3 -11.17 61.46 9.65
CA ASN A 3 -11.31 60.45 8.57
C ASN A 3 -9.97 59.80 8.17
N PHE A 4 -8.86 60.54 8.31
CA PHE A 4 -7.51 60.03 8.01
C PHE A 4 -6.98 59.12 9.13
N GLN A 5 -7.21 59.50 10.40
CA GLN A 5 -6.88 58.66 11.55
C GLN A 5 -7.65 57.33 11.55
N GLN A 6 -8.93 57.36 11.15
CA GLN A 6 -9.74 56.15 11.02
C GLN A 6 -9.24 55.23 9.91
N LYS A 7 -8.85 55.78 8.75
CA LYS A 7 -8.21 55.03 7.67
C LYS A 7 -6.85 54.44 8.04
N CYS A 8 -6.05 55.14 8.85
CA CYS A 8 -4.79 54.60 9.36
C CYS A 8 -5.02 53.42 10.30
N ALA A 9 -5.98 53.54 11.23
CA ALA A 9 -6.32 52.46 12.16
C ALA A 9 -6.88 51.22 11.43
N GLU A 10 -7.73 51.39 10.41
CA GLU A 10 -8.22 50.28 9.59
C GLU A 10 -7.11 49.56 8.81
N ASN A 11 -6.14 50.30 8.27
CA ASN A 11 -5.00 49.70 7.57
C ASN A 11 -4.06 48.95 8.53
N GLU A 12 -3.87 49.48 9.74
CA GLU A 12 -3.03 48.85 10.76
C GLU A 12 -3.64 47.55 11.29
N ALA A 13 -4.96 47.54 11.53
CA ALA A 13 -5.71 46.34 11.88
C ALA A 13 -5.65 45.28 10.76
N LYS A 14 -5.79 45.69 9.49
CA LYS A 14 -5.63 44.78 8.34
C LYS A 14 -4.23 44.20 8.26
N LYS A 15 -3.19 45.02 8.50
CA LYS A 15 -1.81 44.56 8.50
C LYS A 15 -1.55 43.53 9.59
N GLN A 16 -2.05 43.78 10.81
CA GLN A 16 -1.93 42.84 11.92
C GLN A 16 -2.64 41.51 11.62
N LEU A 17 -3.86 41.56 11.05
CA LEU A 17 -4.58 40.36 10.65
C LEU A 17 -3.81 39.55 9.60
N LEU A 18 -3.28 40.22 8.57
CA LEU A 18 -2.50 39.56 7.52
C LEU A 18 -1.18 38.98 8.05
N GLN A 19 -0.51 39.66 8.98
CA GLN A 19 0.69 39.12 9.64
C GLN A 19 0.36 37.88 10.45
N TYR A 20 -0.74 37.91 11.20
CA TYR A 20 -1.21 36.75 11.95
C TYR A 20 -1.53 35.56 11.03
N GLN A 21 -2.21 35.81 9.91
CA GLN A 21 -2.52 34.78 8.92
C GLN A 21 -1.27 34.21 8.23
N VAL A 22 -0.25 35.03 7.98
CA VAL A 22 1.03 34.55 7.43
C VAL A 22 1.78 33.72 8.46
N GLU A 23 1.85 34.17 9.72
CA GLU A 23 2.45 33.40 10.81
C GLU A 23 1.74 32.04 11.01
N GLU A 24 0.41 32.01 10.89
CA GLU A 24 -0.39 30.78 10.97
C GLU A 24 -0.09 29.81 9.81
N LEU A 25 0.08 30.33 8.59
CA LEU A 25 0.48 29.55 7.42
C LEU A 25 1.94 29.06 7.49
N ASP A 26 2.84 29.88 8.04
CA ASP A 26 4.23 29.51 8.26
C ASP A 26 4.37 28.45 9.37
N GLU A 27 3.52 28.49 10.41
CA GLU A 27 3.45 27.44 11.46
C GLU A 27 2.90 26.12 10.92
N PHE A 28 1.95 26.19 9.99
CA PHE A 28 1.35 25.01 9.37
C PHE A 28 2.36 24.17 8.57
N ASN A 29 3.27 24.87 7.86
CA ASN A 29 4.46 24.35 7.18
C ASN A 29 4.24 23.00 6.45
N LEU A 30 3.13 22.88 5.72
CA LEU A 30 2.83 21.68 4.93
C LEU A 30 3.90 21.54 3.84
N GLN A 31 4.60 20.41 3.82
CA GLN A 31 5.63 20.16 2.83
C GLN A 31 5.01 19.81 1.48
N GLU A 32 5.74 20.09 0.40
CA GLU A 32 5.35 19.66 -0.94
C GLU A 32 5.27 18.12 -0.98
N ASN A 33 4.15 17.58 -1.47
CA ASN A 33 3.79 16.16 -1.49
C ASN A 33 3.45 15.48 -0.14
N GLU A 34 3.52 16.20 0.99
CA GLU A 34 3.21 15.62 2.31
C GLU A 34 1.82 14.99 2.35
N PHE A 35 0.82 15.65 1.75
CA PHE A 35 -0.55 15.13 1.73
C PHE A 35 -0.66 13.80 0.96
N ALA A 36 0.06 13.66 -0.16
CA ALA A 36 0.04 12.43 -0.96
C ALA A 36 0.72 11.27 -0.21
N GLU A 37 1.84 11.55 0.47
CA GLU A 37 2.53 10.57 1.32
C GLU A 37 1.66 10.14 2.50
N LEU A 38 0.99 11.09 3.17
CA LEU A 38 0.05 10.81 4.25
C LEU A 38 -1.16 10.01 3.77
N GLU A 39 -1.69 10.28 2.58
CA GLU A 39 -2.81 9.54 2.00
C GLU A 39 -2.42 8.08 1.69
N GLU A 40 -1.22 7.85 1.15
CA GLU A 40 -0.70 6.50 0.92
C GLU A 40 -0.50 5.74 2.25
N GLU A 41 0.11 6.39 3.24
CA GLU A 41 0.31 5.82 4.57
C GLU A 41 -1.03 5.51 5.26
N TYR A 42 -1.99 6.44 5.22
CA TYR A 42 -3.35 6.26 5.74
C TYR A 42 -4.01 5.04 5.12
N ASN A 43 -4.04 4.95 3.80
CA ASN A 43 -4.67 3.83 3.10
C ASN A 43 -4.04 2.49 3.49
N ARG A 44 -2.72 2.44 3.64
CA ARG A 44 -2.03 1.22 4.04
C ARG A 44 -2.32 0.83 5.49
N LEU A 45 -2.33 1.79 6.42
CA LEU A 45 -2.63 1.56 7.84
C LEU A 45 -4.09 1.18 8.07
N ALA A 46 -5.02 1.91 7.45
CA ALA A 46 -6.47 1.69 7.59
C ALA A 46 -6.90 0.32 7.05
N ASN A 47 -6.23 -0.19 6.01
CA ASN A 47 -6.52 -1.48 5.41
C ASN A 47 -5.60 -2.62 5.91
N SER A 48 -4.76 -2.38 6.93
CA SER A 48 -3.73 -3.34 7.38
C SER A 48 -4.28 -4.70 7.80
N GLU A 49 -5.42 -4.73 8.49
CA GLU A 49 -6.11 -5.98 8.88
C GLU A 49 -6.60 -6.75 7.66
N GLU A 50 -7.26 -6.07 6.71
CA GLU A 50 -7.78 -6.69 5.49
C GLU A 50 -6.66 -7.20 4.58
N LEU A 51 -5.60 -6.40 4.41
CA LEU A 51 -4.42 -6.80 3.64
C LEU A 51 -3.78 -8.05 4.24
N THR A 52 -3.64 -8.12 5.57
CA THR A 52 -3.10 -9.30 6.27
C THR A 52 -3.98 -10.53 6.05
N ALA A 53 -5.30 -10.38 6.25
CA ALA A 53 -6.25 -11.48 6.10
C ALA A 53 -6.30 -12.02 4.67
N LEU A 54 -6.34 -11.14 3.66
CA LEU A 54 -6.33 -11.52 2.25
C LEU A 54 -5.01 -12.18 1.85
N SER A 55 -3.88 -11.64 2.32
CA SER A 55 -2.55 -12.24 2.06
C SER A 55 -2.50 -13.67 2.58
N GLN A 56 -2.95 -13.90 3.82
CA GLN A 56 -3.01 -15.22 4.42
C GLN A 56 -3.98 -16.16 3.66
N SER A 57 -5.11 -15.64 3.17
CA SER A 57 -6.02 -16.42 2.35
C SER A 57 -5.40 -16.84 1.02
N VAL A 58 -4.61 -15.97 0.38
CA VAL A 58 -3.91 -16.28 -0.86
C VAL A 58 -2.80 -17.29 -0.62
N LEU A 59 -1.98 -17.12 0.41
CA LEU A 59 -0.91 -18.06 0.78
C LEU A 59 -1.44 -19.47 1.07
N ASN A 60 -2.58 -19.57 1.78
CA ASN A 60 -3.28 -20.84 1.96
C ASN A 60 -3.65 -21.51 0.63
N LEU A 61 -4.15 -20.76 -0.35
CA LEU A 61 -4.51 -21.33 -1.65
C LEU A 61 -3.27 -21.74 -2.47
N LEU A 62 -2.21 -20.95 -2.41
CA LEU A 62 -1.03 -21.16 -3.23
C LEU A 62 -0.09 -22.24 -2.70
N SER A 63 0.21 -22.24 -1.39
CA SER A 63 1.31 -23.05 -0.84
C SER A 63 1.07 -23.64 0.56
N GLU A 64 0.29 -23.00 1.44
CA GLU A 64 0.26 -23.39 2.86
C GLU A 64 -0.82 -24.43 3.22
N ASN A 65 -1.83 -24.64 2.38
CA ASN A 65 -2.84 -25.67 2.65
C ASN A 65 -2.27 -27.08 2.41
N ASP A 66 -2.09 -27.85 3.49
CA ASP A 66 -1.54 -29.21 3.46
C ASP A 66 -2.41 -30.24 2.70
N GLU A 67 -3.73 -30.02 2.60
CA GLU A 67 -4.63 -30.94 1.89
C GLU A 67 -4.57 -30.71 0.38
N LEU A 68 -4.68 -29.45 -0.04
CA LEU A 68 -4.74 -29.06 -1.45
C LEU A 68 -4.33 -27.60 -1.63
N ASN A 69 -3.24 -27.39 -2.39
CA ASN A 69 -2.75 -26.08 -2.79
C ASN A 69 -2.28 -26.08 -4.26
N VAL A 70 -2.17 -24.90 -4.86
CA VAL A 70 -1.83 -24.73 -6.28
C VAL A 70 -0.42 -25.23 -6.59
N ASP A 71 0.57 -24.96 -5.74
CA ASP A 71 1.96 -25.42 -5.93
C ASP A 71 2.04 -26.95 -6.06
N SER A 72 1.42 -27.68 -5.13
CA SER A 72 1.40 -29.13 -5.11
C SER A 72 0.65 -29.73 -6.31
N LEU A 73 -0.45 -29.09 -6.73
CA LEU A 73 -1.22 -29.52 -7.90
C LEU A 73 -0.44 -29.29 -9.20
N LEU A 74 0.20 -28.13 -9.34
CA LEU A 74 1.06 -27.82 -10.49
C LEU A 74 2.26 -28.76 -10.55
N TYR A 75 2.92 -29.02 -9.42
CA TYR A 75 4.03 -29.97 -9.35
C TYR A 75 3.61 -31.37 -9.84
N ARG A 76 2.46 -31.88 -9.38
CA ARG A 76 1.92 -33.17 -9.86
C ARG A 76 1.59 -33.14 -11.35
N ALA A 77 1.04 -32.03 -11.86
CA ALA A 77 0.75 -31.88 -13.28
C ALA A 77 2.03 -31.89 -14.13
N VAL A 78 3.10 -31.22 -13.68
CA VAL A 78 4.42 -31.23 -14.31
C VAL A 78 4.97 -32.66 -14.36
N GLN A 79 4.94 -33.41 -13.26
CA GLN A 79 5.42 -34.80 -13.23
C GLN A 79 4.68 -35.69 -14.24
N ASN A 80 3.35 -35.61 -14.32
CA ASN A 80 2.58 -36.35 -15.32
C ASN A 80 2.91 -35.91 -16.76
N LEU A 81 3.21 -34.62 -16.96
CA LEU A 81 3.54 -34.08 -18.27
C LEU A 81 4.97 -34.43 -18.71
N GLU A 82 5.89 -34.65 -17.77
CA GLU A 82 7.21 -35.26 -18.02
C GLU A 82 7.06 -36.70 -18.53
N GLU A 83 6.16 -37.49 -17.93
CA GLU A 83 5.83 -38.84 -18.42
C GLU A 83 5.22 -38.79 -19.82
N LEU A 84 4.29 -37.86 -20.07
CA LEU A 84 3.70 -37.66 -21.41
C LEU A 84 4.75 -37.24 -22.44
N HIS A 85 5.65 -36.32 -22.09
CA HIS A 85 6.72 -35.88 -22.96
C HIS A 85 7.68 -37.01 -23.31
N ALA A 86 7.97 -37.92 -22.37
CA ALA A 86 8.78 -39.11 -22.62
C ALA A 86 8.12 -40.08 -23.62
N LEU A 87 6.78 -40.11 -23.69
CA LEU A 87 6.01 -40.92 -24.64
C LEU A 87 5.86 -40.22 -26.00
N ASP A 88 5.62 -38.91 -26.00
CA ASP A 88 5.43 -38.07 -27.18
C ASP A 88 6.08 -36.69 -26.98
N PRO A 89 7.19 -36.39 -27.67
CA PRO A 89 7.88 -35.10 -27.55
C PRO A 89 7.02 -33.87 -27.88
N HIS A 90 5.87 -34.01 -28.54
CA HIS A 90 4.97 -32.88 -28.84
C HIS A 90 4.41 -32.21 -27.57
N TYR A 91 4.48 -32.85 -26.41
CA TYR A 91 4.11 -32.24 -25.13
C TYR A 91 5.15 -31.27 -24.55
N ASN A 92 6.33 -31.10 -25.18
CA ASN A 92 7.43 -30.28 -24.68
C ASN A 92 7.00 -28.85 -24.31
N ASP A 93 6.28 -28.17 -25.20
CA ASP A 93 5.95 -26.76 -24.98
C ASP A 93 5.01 -26.58 -23.79
N ALA A 94 4.04 -27.48 -23.62
CA ALA A 94 3.16 -27.49 -22.46
C ALA A 94 3.93 -27.81 -21.17
N LEU A 95 4.91 -28.71 -21.22
CA LEU A 95 5.80 -29.03 -20.09
C LEU A 95 6.59 -27.79 -19.65
N THR A 96 7.22 -27.10 -20.60
CA THR A 96 7.95 -25.86 -20.32
C THR A 96 7.05 -24.80 -19.71
N MET A 97 5.85 -24.58 -20.27
CA MET A 97 4.90 -23.60 -19.72
C MET A 97 4.49 -23.90 -18.27
N LEU A 98 4.23 -25.17 -17.92
CA LEU A 98 3.86 -25.54 -16.55
C LEU A 98 5.05 -25.49 -15.58
N GLN A 99 6.28 -25.80 -16.02
CA GLN A 99 7.48 -25.62 -15.22
C GLN A 99 7.72 -24.14 -14.89
N GLU A 100 7.56 -23.25 -15.87
CA GLU A 100 7.65 -21.80 -15.66
C GLU A 100 6.53 -21.30 -14.73
N ALA A 101 5.29 -21.76 -14.93
CA ALA A 101 4.16 -21.39 -14.08
C ALA A 101 4.38 -21.81 -12.62
N LEU A 102 4.96 -22.99 -12.38
CA LEU A 102 5.31 -23.46 -11.03
C LEU A 102 6.30 -22.51 -10.34
N ILE A 103 7.36 -22.11 -11.05
CA ILE A 103 8.34 -21.14 -10.52
C ILE A 103 7.66 -19.81 -10.18
N GLN A 104 6.84 -19.29 -11.10
CA GLN A 104 6.12 -18.02 -10.89
C GLN A 104 5.18 -18.07 -9.69
N VAL A 105 4.49 -19.19 -9.47
CA VAL A 105 3.63 -19.36 -8.29
C VAL A 105 4.45 -19.36 -6.99
N GLN A 106 5.62 -20.02 -6.98
CA GLN A 106 6.52 -20.05 -5.82
C GLN A 106 7.10 -18.67 -5.50
N GLU A 107 7.53 -17.93 -6.52
CA GLU A 107 8.04 -16.56 -6.40
C GLU A 107 6.94 -15.61 -5.88
N ALA A 108 5.74 -15.66 -6.48
CA ALA A 108 4.61 -14.85 -6.03
C ALA A 108 4.21 -15.17 -4.59
N SER A 109 4.19 -16.44 -4.20
CA SER A 109 3.90 -16.85 -2.82
C SER A 109 4.94 -16.29 -1.85
N SER A 110 6.23 -16.33 -2.22
CA SER A 110 7.31 -15.77 -1.38
C SER A 110 7.21 -14.26 -1.24
N GLU A 111 6.89 -13.55 -2.33
CA GLU A 111 6.68 -12.10 -2.30
C GLU A 111 5.49 -11.70 -1.42
N ILE A 112 4.37 -12.41 -1.54
CA ILE A 112 3.18 -12.16 -0.69
C ILE A 112 3.49 -12.42 0.78
N GLN A 113 4.25 -13.47 1.09
CA GLN A 113 4.70 -13.75 2.46
C GLN A 113 5.58 -12.63 3.02
N HIS A 114 6.49 -12.10 2.20
CA HIS A 114 7.35 -10.99 2.60
C HIS A 114 6.52 -9.71 2.82
N LEU A 115 5.63 -9.37 1.88
CA LEU A 115 4.76 -8.20 2.00
C LEU A 115 3.86 -8.29 3.22
N SER A 116 3.23 -9.44 3.48
CA SER A 116 2.34 -9.63 4.62
C SER A 116 3.07 -9.53 5.96
N SER A 117 4.31 -10.04 6.04
CA SER A 117 5.13 -9.95 7.26
C SER A 117 5.52 -8.51 7.62
N ASN A 118 5.48 -7.58 6.65
CA ASN A 118 5.77 -6.16 6.83
C ASN A 118 4.52 -5.30 7.07
N ILE A 119 3.34 -5.91 7.20
CA ILE A 119 2.10 -5.20 7.55
C ILE A 119 1.95 -5.25 9.06
N GLU A 120 2.27 -4.14 9.71
CA GLU A 120 2.03 -3.96 11.14
C GLU A 120 0.84 -3.01 11.34
N PRO A 121 -0.25 -3.45 11.99
CA PRO A 121 -1.31 -2.55 12.39
C PRO A 121 -0.78 -1.62 13.48
N ASP A 122 -0.74 -0.31 13.20
CA ASP A 122 -0.37 0.72 14.16
C ASP A 122 -1.53 1.72 14.34
N PRO A 123 -2.42 1.48 15.32
CA PRO A 123 -3.55 2.38 15.60
C PRO A 123 -3.11 3.78 16.05
N TYR A 124 -1.94 3.89 16.70
CA TYR A 124 -1.43 5.18 17.16
C TYR A 124 -0.95 5.99 15.97
N ARG A 125 -0.19 5.37 15.07
CA ARG A 125 0.26 6.03 13.83
C ARG A 125 -0.91 6.40 12.91
N LEU A 126 -1.91 5.53 12.80
CA LEU A 126 -3.12 5.84 12.04
C LEU A 126 -3.80 7.12 12.57
N GLN A 127 -3.93 7.24 13.90
CA GLN A 127 -4.49 8.44 14.52
C GLN A 127 -3.64 9.70 14.29
N GLU A 128 -2.31 9.57 14.30
CA GLU A 128 -1.41 10.69 13.96
C GLU A 128 -1.59 11.15 12.52
N VAL A 129 -1.65 10.21 11.57
CA VAL A 129 -1.85 10.49 10.14
C VAL A 129 -3.22 11.13 9.91
N GLU A 130 -4.29 10.61 10.51
CA GLU A 130 -5.64 11.19 10.44
C GLU A 130 -5.67 12.63 10.99
N SER A 131 -5.00 12.87 12.12
CA SER A 131 -4.89 14.20 12.72
C SER A 131 -4.15 15.18 11.81
N ARG A 132 -3.03 14.75 11.21
CA ARG A 132 -2.24 15.59 10.30
C ARG A 132 -2.98 15.87 9.00
N MET A 133 -3.66 14.88 8.42
CA MET A 133 -4.52 15.06 7.25
C MET A 133 -5.71 15.98 7.52
N SER A 134 -6.34 15.89 8.70
CA SER A 134 -7.44 16.80 9.08
C SER A 134 -6.98 18.23 9.32
N GLN A 135 -5.72 18.45 9.68
CA GLN A 135 -5.13 19.79 9.72
C GLN A 135 -4.85 20.28 8.29
N ALA A 136 -4.41 19.39 7.40
CA ALA A 136 -4.08 19.66 5.99
C ALA A 136 -5.29 20.09 5.11
N LEU A 137 -6.52 19.75 5.52
CA LEU A 137 -7.81 19.97 4.81
C LEU A 137 -8.54 21.24 5.29
#